data_AF-A0A454CW76-F1
#
_entry.id   AF-A0A454CW76-F1
#
_cell.length_a   1.000
_cell.length_b   1.000
_cell.length_c   1.000
_cell.angle_alpha   90.00
_cell.angle_beta   90.00
_cell.angle_gamma   90.00
#
_symmetry.space_group_name_H-M   'P 1'
#
loop_
_entity.id
_entity.type
_entity.pdbx_description
1 polymer ?
#
loop_
_entity_poly.entity_id
_entity_poly.type
_entity_poly.pdbx_seq_one_letter_code
_entity_poly.pdbx_strand_id
1 'polypeptide(L)'
;MSSLPSITWLETVKSYLDKRLLWVFMLGCSSGFPWVLIGSNMSGWLKDAGLTLSAIGYFGSVFAVYAINFMWAPLVDRVKLPVLHRLLGQRRSWIFLCQSVVLVATLFIAGVNPAENLVFTSLLALCIATASATQDIAIDAFRIDSFPKSEDSKLPQASAMAVIGWWTGYSLPGYLAFINADSVGWNGVYYGMAFIVIILMLFTLLVGEPKTQREQLQSEAEQRHKEVVGSKLVAWFTVTVVEPFLD
;
A
#
# COMPACT_ATOMS: atom_id res chain seq x y z
N MET A 1 -38.61 16.05 -14.88
CA MET A 1 -37.75 15.54 -13.78
C MET A 1 -38.00 14.05 -13.66
N SER A 2 -37.16 13.23 -14.28
CA SER A 2 -37.21 11.77 -14.14
C SER A 2 -36.83 11.41 -12.70
N SER A 3 -37.78 10.88 -11.94
CA SER A 3 -37.54 10.31 -10.61
C SER A 3 -36.49 9.21 -10.72
N LEU A 4 -35.30 9.44 -10.14
CA LEU A 4 -34.30 8.40 -9.95
C LEU A 4 -34.97 7.27 -9.15
N PRO A 5 -34.88 6.00 -9.59
CA PRO A 5 -35.48 4.90 -8.86
C PRO A 5 -34.88 4.86 -7.45
N SER A 6 -35.75 4.82 -6.43
CA SER A 6 -35.33 4.71 -5.04
C SER A 6 -34.67 3.35 -4.83
N ILE A 7 -33.33 3.33 -4.72
CA ILE A 7 -32.56 2.11 -4.47
C ILE A 7 -33.04 1.52 -3.14
N THR A 8 -33.47 0.26 -3.17
CA THR A 8 -33.96 -0.42 -1.97
C THR A 8 -32.76 -0.77 -1.08
N TRP A 9 -32.89 -0.69 0.25
CA TRP A 9 -31.81 -1.08 1.20
C TRP A 9 -31.20 -2.46 0.91
N LEU A 10 -32.02 -3.40 0.44
CA LEU A 10 -31.57 -4.74 0.06
C LEU A 10 -30.66 -4.74 -1.19
N GLU A 11 -30.91 -3.84 -2.14
CA GLU A 11 -30.09 -3.65 -3.35
C GLU A 11 -28.77 -2.98 -3.00
N THR A 12 -28.79 -2.02 -2.07
CA THR A 12 -27.57 -1.42 -1.52
C THR A 12 -26.67 -2.47 -0.87
N VAL A 13 -27.21 -3.31 0.02
CA VAL A 13 -26.43 -4.39 0.68
C VAL A 13 -25.92 -5.41 -0.34
N LYS A 14 -26.73 -5.79 -1.32
CA LYS A 14 -26.28 -6.68 -2.42
C LYS A 14 -25.15 -6.08 -3.25
N SER A 15 -25.13 -4.75 -3.43
CA SER A 15 -24.02 -4.05 -4.11
C SER A 15 -22.69 -4.24 -3.36
N TYR A 16 -22.71 -4.26 -2.03
CA TYR A 16 -21.52 -4.50 -1.20
C TYR A 16 -20.99 -5.94 -1.25
N LEU A 17 -21.78 -6.91 -1.74
CA LEU A 17 -21.35 -8.30 -1.91
C LEU A 17 -20.52 -8.52 -3.18
N ASP A 18 -20.23 -7.47 -3.95
CA ASP A 18 -19.30 -7.55 -5.08
C ASP A 18 -17.91 -7.97 -4.56
N LYS A 19 -17.39 -9.07 -5.09
CA LYS A 19 -16.05 -9.59 -4.72
C LYS A 19 -14.95 -8.54 -4.92
N ARG A 20 -15.12 -7.60 -5.85
CA ARG A 20 -14.17 -6.49 -6.07
C ARG A 20 -14.07 -5.56 -4.85
N LEU A 21 -15.18 -5.31 -4.16
CA LEU A 21 -15.19 -4.48 -2.95
C LEU A 21 -14.50 -5.19 -1.78
N LEU A 22 -14.63 -6.51 -1.69
CA LEU A 22 -13.85 -7.32 -0.73
C LEU A 22 -12.34 -7.24 -1.02
N TRP A 23 -11.93 -7.25 -2.28
CA TRP A 23 -10.53 -7.08 -2.65
C TRP A 23 -9.99 -5.69 -2.26
N VAL A 24 -10.76 -4.63 -2.50
CA VAL A 24 -10.39 -3.28 -2.07
C VAL A 24 -10.29 -3.19 -0.56
N PHE A 25 -11.17 -3.84 0.18
CA PHE A 25 -11.08 -3.94 1.63
C PHE A 25 -9.79 -4.63 2.10
N MET A 26 -9.47 -5.81 1.54
CA MET A 26 -8.26 -6.56 1.88
C MET A 26 -6.98 -5.79 1.56
N LEU A 27 -6.96 -5.10 0.41
CA LEU A 27 -5.85 -4.22 0.05
C LEU A 27 -5.76 -3.00 0.98
N GLY A 28 -6.91 -2.44 1.38
CA GLY A 28 -6.98 -1.41 2.43
C GLY A 28 -6.35 -1.90 3.74
N CYS A 29 -6.65 -3.12 4.18
CA CYS A 29 -6.00 -3.72 5.35
C CYS A 29 -4.48 -3.81 5.19
N SER A 30 -3.99 -4.16 3.99
CA SER A 30 -2.56 -4.20 3.70
C SER A 30 -1.90 -2.82 3.74
N SER A 31 -2.61 -1.77 3.35
CA SER A 31 -2.14 -0.37 3.42
C SER A 31 -2.07 0.16 4.85
N GLY A 32 -3.05 -0.19 5.69
CA GLY A 32 -3.07 0.24 7.11
C GLY A 32 -2.06 -0.49 8.00
N PHE A 33 -1.69 -1.72 7.65
CA PHE A 33 -0.84 -2.54 8.52
C PHE A 33 0.56 -1.98 8.77
N PRO A 34 1.33 -1.48 7.77
CA PRO A 34 2.65 -0.92 8.02
C PRO A 34 2.66 0.26 9.00
N TRP A 35 1.59 1.06 9.06
CA TRP A 35 1.45 2.14 10.03
C TRP A 35 1.49 1.64 11.48
N VAL A 36 1.01 0.42 11.74
CA VAL A 36 1.08 -0.23 13.05
C VAL A 36 2.51 -0.57 13.41
N LEU A 37 3.26 -1.12 12.44
CA LEU A 37 4.65 -1.53 12.61
C LEU A 37 5.52 -0.34 13.02
N ILE A 38 5.51 0.74 12.23
CA ILE A 38 6.42 1.88 12.44
C ILE A 38 5.82 3.00 13.30
N GLY A 39 4.51 2.95 13.59
CA GLY A 39 3.80 3.98 14.33
C GLY A 39 3.57 3.59 15.79
N SER A 40 2.37 3.08 16.08
CA SER A 40 1.93 2.84 17.45
C SER A 40 2.84 1.87 18.19
N ASN A 41 3.20 0.75 17.56
CA ASN A 41 3.88 -0.34 18.25
C ASN A 41 5.36 -0.06 18.38
N MET A 42 6.00 0.51 17.36
CA MET A 42 7.37 0.98 17.50
C MET A 42 7.49 2.06 18.57
N SER A 43 6.57 3.03 18.62
CA SER A 43 6.59 4.06 19.66
C SER A 43 6.44 3.45 21.06
N GLY A 44 5.59 2.42 21.21
CA GLY A 44 5.47 1.64 22.44
C GLY A 44 6.78 0.94 22.80
N TRP A 45 7.40 0.24 21.84
CA TRP A 45 8.66 -0.46 22.06
C TRP A 45 9.80 0.47 22.43
N LEU A 46 9.96 1.59 21.72
CA LEU A 46 11.01 2.58 22.03
C LEU A 46 10.81 3.18 23.42
N LYS A 47 9.56 3.39 23.85
CA LYS A 47 9.26 3.87 25.20
C LYS A 47 9.64 2.83 26.26
N ASP A 48 9.29 1.56 26.06
CA ASP A 48 9.64 0.49 26.99
C ASP A 48 11.14 0.19 27.03
N ALA A 49 11.83 0.43 25.92
CA ALA A 49 13.29 0.42 25.83
C ALA A 49 13.97 1.61 26.53
N GLY A 50 13.20 2.52 27.13
CA GLY A 50 13.71 3.64 27.91
C GLY A 50 14.17 4.85 27.10
N LEU A 51 13.81 4.95 25.81
CA LEU A 51 14.16 6.11 24.99
C LEU A 51 13.36 7.36 25.39
N THR A 52 13.99 8.52 25.19
CA THR A 52 13.34 9.81 25.47
C THR A 52 12.21 10.09 24.48
N LEU A 53 11.21 10.87 24.92
CA LEU A 53 10.10 11.28 24.06
C LEU A 53 10.60 12.05 22.83
N SER A 54 11.68 12.81 22.96
CA SER A 54 12.35 13.49 21.84
C SER A 54 12.89 12.50 20.82
N ALA A 55 13.55 11.41 21.24
CA ALA A 55 14.06 10.38 20.33
C ALA A 55 12.93 9.66 19.59
N ILE A 56 11.81 9.38 20.28
CA ILE A 56 10.60 8.81 19.66
C ILE A 56 10.01 9.81 18.64
N GLY A 57 9.98 11.10 18.97
CA GLY A 57 9.56 12.15 18.04
C GLY A 57 10.44 12.22 16.79
N TYR A 58 11.77 12.15 16.96
CA TYR A 58 12.72 12.07 15.84
C TYR A 58 12.51 10.82 15.00
N PHE A 59 12.24 9.67 15.61
CA PHE A 59 11.90 8.45 14.90
C PHE A 59 10.67 8.64 14.00
N GLY A 60 9.67 9.41 14.45
CA GLY A 60 8.49 9.76 13.65
C GLY A 60 8.79 10.50 12.34
N SER A 61 10.00 11.03 12.14
CA SER A 61 10.40 11.63 10.85
C SER A 61 10.34 10.66 9.67
N VAL A 62 10.38 9.35 9.90
CA VAL A 62 10.19 8.34 8.84
C VAL A 62 8.85 8.47 8.10
N PHE A 63 7.83 9.04 8.75
CA PHE A 63 6.54 9.29 8.14
C PHE A 63 6.56 10.40 7.07
N ALA A 64 7.61 11.22 7.01
CA ALA A 64 7.76 12.26 5.99
C ALA A 64 7.71 11.68 4.56
N VAL A 65 8.12 10.43 4.39
CA VAL A 65 8.08 9.72 3.10
C VAL A 65 6.66 9.62 2.54
N TYR A 66 5.64 9.45 3.39
CA TYR A 66 4.25 9.41 2.93
C TYR A 66 3.78 10.77 2.38
N ALA A 67 4.35 11.89 2.84
CA ALA A 67 3.97 13.21 2.37
C ALA A 67 4.51 13.52 0.95
N ILE A 68 5.60 12.85 0.56
CA ILE A 68 6.28 13.08 -0.74
C ILE A 68 6.07 11.92 -1.73
N ASN A 69 5.27 10.92 -1.38
CA ASN A 69 5.12 9.70 -2.17
C ASN A 69 4.56 9.92 -3.58
N PHE A 70 3.76 10.97 -3.77
CA PHE A 70 3.26 11.37 -5.07
C PHE A 70 4.38 11.63 -6.09
N MET A 71 5.59 12.01 -5.65
CA MET A 71 6.72 12.32 -6.53
C MET A 71 7.18 11.11 -7.36
N TRP A 72 7.08 9.89 -6.83
CA TRP A 72 7.45 8.67 -7.55
C TRP A 72 6.26 7.82 -8.00
N ALA A 73 5.03 8.30 -7.81
CA ALA A 73 3.85 7.62 -8.31
C ALA A 73 3.90 7.36 -9.83
N PRO A 74 4.34 8.30 -10.69
CA PRO A 74 4.47 8.04 -12.13
C PRO A 74 5.47 6.92 -12.47
N LEU A 75 6.51 6.76 -11.64
CA LEU A 75 7.51 5.72 -11.81
C LEU A 75 6.89 4.34 -11.54
N VAL A 76 6.15 4.21 -10.44
CA VAL A 76 5.44 2.97 -10.06
C VAL A 76 4.44 2.56 -11.15
N ASP A 77 3.78 3.54 -11.76
CA ASP A 77 2.80 3.32 -12.82
C ASP A 77 3.43 2.78 -14.12
N ARG A 78 4.65 3.19 -14.43
CA ARG A 78 5.28 2.93 -15.74
C ARG A 78 6.34 1.84 -15.72
N VAL A 79 6.99 1.60 -14.59
CA VAL A 79 8.00 0.56 -14.45
C VAL A 79 7.31 -0.80 -14.34
N LYS A 80 7.52 -1.64 -15.36
CA LYS A 80 7.03 -3.02 -15.40
C LYS A 80 8.09 -3.95 -14.81
N LEU A 81 7.75 -4.68 -13.74
CA LEU A 81 8.66 -5.64 -13.11
C LEU A 81 8.72 -6.93 -13.94
N PRO A 82 9.78 -7.24 -14.70
CA PRO A 82 9.75 -8.21 -15.80
C PRO A 82 9.34 -9.64 -15.41
N VAL A 83 9.64 -10.08 -14.19
CA VAL A 83 9.30 -11.43 -13.69
C VAL A 83 7.93 -11.46 -13.02
N LEU A 84 7.67 -10.53 -12.08
CA LEU A 84 6.40 -10.50 -11.33
C LEU A 84 5.23 -9.99 -12.18
N HIS A 85 5.47 -9.07 -13.12
CA HIS A 85 4.44 -8.54 -14.01
C HIS A 85 3.80 -9.65 -14.86
N ARG A 86 4.62 -10.58 -15.37
CA ARG A 86 4.13 -11.69 -16.19
C ARG A 86 3.25 -12.68 -15.42
N LEU A 87 3.42 -12.77 -14.11
CA LEU A 87 2.72 -13.74 -13.25
C LEU A 87 1.51 -13.15 -12.51
N LEU A 88 1.64 -11.90 -12.05
CA LEU A 88 0.68 -11.27 -11.16
C LEU A 88 0.01 -10.04 -11.75
N GLY A 89 0.63 -9.45 -12.79
CA GLY A 89 0.18 -8.19 -13.36
C GLY A 89 0.94 -6.96 -12.89
N GLN A 90 0.55 -5.79 -13.40
CA GLN A 90 1.26 -4.53 -13.11
C GLN A 90 1.08 -4.11 -11.66
N ARG A 91 -0.15 -3.98 -11.18
CA ARG A 91 -0.43 -3.44 -9.84
C ARG A 91 -0.05 -4.42 -8.72
N ARG A 92 -0.38 -5.69 -8.91
CA ARG A 92 -0.14 -6.74 -7.92
C ARG A 92 1.35 -7.05 -7.74
N SER A 93 2.15 -6.94 -8.80
CA SER A 93 3.60 -7.11 -8.70
C SER A 93 4.23 -6.07 -7.78
N TRP A 94 3.83 -4.80 -7.89
CA TRP A 94 4.29 -3.72 -7.02
C TRP A 94 3.83 -3.90 -5.57
N ILE A 95 2.56 -4.24 -5.36
CA ILE A 95 2.03 -4.49 -4.00
C ILE A 95 2.80 -5.62 -3.34
N PHE A 96 2.97 -6.75 -4.04
CA PHE A 96 3.67 -7.92 -3.50
C PHE A 96 5.17 -7.63 -3.23
N LEU A 97 5.83 -6.88 -4.11
CA LEU A 97 7.21 -6.44 -3.90
C LEU A 97 7.33 -5.60 -2.63
N CYS A 98 6.44 -4.61 -2.46
CA CYS A 98 6.43 -3.76 -1.27
C CYS A 98 6.18 -4.58 0.00
N GLN A 99 5.18 -5.47 0.00
CA GLN A 99 4.91 -6.37 1.13
C GLN A 99 6.11 -7.27 1.46
N SER A 100 6.86 -7.74 0.44
CA SER A 100 8.08 -8.52 0.64
C SER A 100 9.17 -7.71 1.33
N VAL A 101 9.36 -6.44 0.93
CA VAL A 101 10.29 -5.53 1.59
C VAL A 101 9.86 -5.26 3.04
N VAL A 102 8.57 -5.02 3.28
CA VAL A 102 8.02 -4.83 4.63
C VAL A 102 8.25 -6.06 5.50
N LEU A 103 8.00 -7.26 4.98
CA LEU A 103 8.23 -8.53 5.68
C LEU A 103 9.70 -8.68 6.08
N VAL A 104 10.62 -8.53 5.13
CA VAL A 104 12.05 -8.67 5.37
C VAL A 104 12.53 -7.66 6.41
N ALA A 105 12.15 -6.39 6.26
CA ALA A 105 12.53 -5.34 7.21
C ALA A 105 11.94 -5.60 8.61
N THR A 106 10.71 -6.12 8.70
CA THR A 106 10.06 -6.48 9.97
C THR A 106 10.77 -7.63 10.65
N LEU A 107 11.20 -8.65 9.89
CA LEU A 107 11.99 -9.77 10.43
C LEU A 107 13.36 -9.32 10.94
N PHE A 108 14.01 -8.37 10.25
CA PHE A 108 15.25 -7.77 10.75
C PHE A 108 15.03 -6.95 12.02
N ILE A 109 13.95 -6.15 12.10
CA ILE A 109 13.59 -5.41 13.31
C ILE A 109 13.35 -6.37 14.48
N ALA A 110 12.63 -7.48 14.26
CA ALA A 110 12.36 -8.49 15.29
C ALA A 110 13.62 -9.17 15.85
N GLY A 111 14.72 -9.17 15.09
CA GLY A 111 16.00 -9.75 15.48
C GLY A 111 16.99 -8.76 16.10
N VAL A 112 16.63 -7.47 16.22
CA VAL A 112 17.52 -6.42 16.72
C VAL A 112 16.90 -5.75 17.93
N ASN A 113 17.71 -5.40 18.93
CA ASN A 113 17.29 -4.58 20.05
C ASN A 113 17.33 -3.08 19.65
N PRO A 114 16.20 -2.37 19.57
CA PRO A 114 16.17 -0.96 19.20
C PRO A 114 16.95 -0.06 20.16
N ALA A 115 17.12 -0.49 21.42
CA ALA A 115 17.90 0.23 22.42
C ALA A 115 19.41 0.25 22.10
N GLU A 116 19.91 -0.77 21.39
CA GLU A 116 21.33 -0.89 21.07
C GLU A 116 21.70 -0.17 19.77
N ASN A 117 20.78 -0.12 18.80
CA ASN A 117 21.07 0.49 17.50
C ASN A 117 19.85 1.20 16.89
N LEU A 118 19.47 2.32 17.51
CA LEU A 118 18.35 3.16 17.05
C LEU A 118 18.49 3.57 15.58
N VAL A 119 19.70 3.90 15.12
CA VAL A 119 19.94 4.33 13.73
C VAL A 119 19.59 3.21 12.76
N PHE A 120 20.03 1.97 13.03
CA PHE A 120 19.70 0.83 12.20
C PHE A 120 18.18 0.53 12.20
N THR A 121 17.54 0.58 13.36
CA THR A 121 16.08 0.42 13.47
C THR A 121 15.34 1.52 12.69
N SER A 122 15.78 2.77 12.76
CA SER A 122 15.22 3.88 11.98
C SER A 122 15.38 3.70 10.48
N LEU A 123 16.52 3.17 10.02
CA LEU A 123 16.73 2.85 8.60
C LEU A 123 15.77 1.76 8.12
N LEU A 124 15.60 0.68 8.91
CA LEU A 124 14.64 -0.38 8.58
C LEU A 124 13.19 0.16 8.57
N ALA A 125 12.84 1.00 9.53
CA ALA A 125 11.54 1.66 9.58
C ALA A 125 11.31 2.60 8.41
N LEU A 126 12.35 3.32 7.96
CA LEU A 126 12.30 4.15 6.75
C LEU A 126 12.10 3.28 5.50
N CYS A 127 12.74 2.11 5.41
CA CYS A 127 12.50 1.15 4.35
C CYS A 127 11.04 0.67 4.34
N ILE A 128 10.48 0.35 5.53
CA ILE A 128 9.06 -0.02 5.67
C ILE A 128 8.15 1.13 5.25
N ALA A 129 8.43 2.36 5.68
CA ALA A 129 7.65 3.55 5.33
C ALA A 129 7.66 3.79 3.81
N THR A 130 8.83 3.66 3.18
CA THR A 130 8.99 3.84 1.72
C THR A 130 8.27 2.76 0.94
N ALA A 131 8.42 1.49 1.34
CA ALA A 131 7.72 0.37 0.72
C ALA A 131 6.21 0.50 0.89
N SER A 132 5.75 0.85 2.09
CA SER A 132 4.33 1.08 2.40
C SER A 132 3.75 2.24 1.59
N ALA A 133 4.41 3.40 1.55
CA ALA A 133 3.96 4.54 0.76
C ALA A 133 3.91 4.22 -0.75
N THR A 134 4.81 3.36 -1.24
CA THR A 134 4.80 2.85 -2.62
C THR A 134 3.67 1.84 -2.84
N GLN A 135 3.38 1.01 -1.85
CA GLN A 135 2.26 0.08 -1.86
C GLN A 135 0.92 0.83 -1.94
N ASP A 136 0.78 1.93 -1.20
CA ASP A 136 -0.43 2.76 -1.19
C ASP A 136 -0.74 3.32 -2.59
N ILE A 137 0.28 3.84 -3.29
CA ILE A 137 0.14 4.29 -4.68
C ILE A 137 -0.40 3.16 -5.57
N ALA A 138 0.18 1.95 -5.44
CA ALA A 138 -0.24 0.80 -6.25
C ALA A 138 -1.66 0.34 -5.93
N ILE A 139 -2.08 0.41 -4.65
CA ILE A 139 -3.43 0.07 -4.19
C ILE A 139 -4.45 1.10 -4.65
N ASP A 140 -4.14 2.40 -4.55
CA ASP A 140 -5.02 3.47 -5.01
C ASP A 140 -5.25 3.38 -6.52
N ALA A 141 -4.19 3.13 -7.28
CA ALA A 141 -4.31 2.91 -8.71
C ALA A 141 -5.10 1.64 -9.04
N PHE A 142 -4.90 0.54 -8.29
CA PHE A 142 -5.68 -0.69 -8.43
C PHE A 142 -7.18 -0.44 -8.20
N ARG A 143 -7.54 0.38 -7.21
CA ARG A 143 -8.94 0.74 -6.93
C ARG A 143 -9.57 1.47 -8.11
N ILE A 144 -8.86 2.47 -8.67
CA ILE A 144 -9.32 3.23 -9.84
C ILE A 144 -9.50 2.32 -11.05
N ASP A 145 -8.55 1.39 -11.28
CA ASP A 145 -8.61 0.43 -12.38
C ASP A 145 -9.75 -0.58 -12.26
N SER A 146 -10.13 -0.94 -11.03
CA SER A 146 -11.16 -1.94 -10.75
C SER A 146 -12.58 -1.41 -10.93
N PHE A 147 -12.76 -0.08 -10.86
CA PHE A 147 -14.05 0.60 -10.93
C PHE A 147 -13.98 1.78 -11.92
N PRO A 148 -14.16 1.52 -13.23
CA PRO A 148 -14.16 2.57 -14.24
C PRO A 148 -15.31 3.56 -14.03
N LYS A 149 -15.20 4.79 -14.58
CA LYS A 149 -16.24 5.84 -14.52
C LYS A 149 -17.62 5.41 -15.05
N SER A 150 -17.71 4.30 -15.77
CA SER A 150 -18.99 3.69 -16.16
C SER A 150 -19.78 3.10 -14.98
N GLU A 151 -19.12 2.87 -13.83
CA GLU A 151 -19.70 2.32 -12.59
C GLU A 151 -19.67 3.35 -11.43
N ASP A 152 -20.04 4.61 -11.70
CA ASP A 152 -19.99 5.72 -10.72
C ASP A 152 -20.69 5.43 -9.38
N SER A 153 -21.72 4.57 -9.37
CA SER A 153 -22.42 4.18 -8.13
C SER A 153 -21.59 3.32 -7.17
N LYS A 154 -20.53 2.66 -7.66
CA LYS A 154 -19.67 1.78 -6.85
C LYS A 154 -18.38 2.45 -6.38
N LEU A 155 -17.97 3.56 -6.99
CA LEU A 155 -16.74 4.26 -6.59
C LEU A 155 -16.79 4.75 -5.13
N PRO A 156 -17.90 5.33 -4.61
CA PRO A 156 -18.01 5.66 -3.20
C PRO A 156 -17.94 4.44 -2.28
N GLN A 157 -18.53 3.31 -2.70
CA GLN A 157 -18.49 2.05 -1.94
C GLN A 157 -17.06 1.51 -1.86
N ALA A 158 -16.31 1.54 -2.97
CA ALA A 158 -14.91 1.13 -3.01
C ALA A 158 -14.04 2.01 -2.10
N SER A 159 -14.24 3.33 -2.11
CA SER A 159 -13.54 4.24 -1.20
C SER A 159 -13.87 3.96 0.27
N ALA A 160 -15.15 3.73 0.60
CA ALA A 160 -15.56 3.36 1.95
C ALA A 160 -14.91 2.05 2.42
N MET A 161 -14.91 1.03 1.56
CA MET A 161 -14.28 -0.26 1.86
C MET A 161 -12.76 -0.14 2.03
N ALA A 162 -12.10 0.73 1.25
CA ALA A 162 -10.67 0.99 1.40
C ALA A 162 -10.36 1.63 2.77
N VAL A 163 -11.14 2.63 3.19
CA VAL A 163 -10.95 3.31 4.47
C VAL A 163 -11.23 2.38 5.65
N ILE A 164 -12.33 1.63 5.62
CA ILE A 164 -12.65 0.67 6.68
C ILE A 164 -11.59 -0.44 6.72
N GLY A 165 -11.12 -0.90 5.55
CA GLY A 165 -10.00 -1.83 5.43
C GLY A 165 -8.75 -1.28 6.09
N TRP A 166 -8.37 -0.04 5.77
CA TRP A 166 -7.22 0.64 6.37
C TRP A 166 -7.30 0.67 7.90
N TRP A 167 -8.44 1.10 8.46
CA TRP A 167 -8.64 1.10 9.91
C TRP A 167 -8.63 -0.29 10.53
N THR A 168 -9.11 -1.30 9.80
CA THR A 168 -9.09 -2.69 10.26
C THR A 168 -7.65 -3.22 10.30
N GLY A 169 -6.88 -3.00 9.23
CA GLY A 169 -5.47 -3.36 9.15
C GLY A 169 -4.58 -2.62 10.16
N TYR A 170 -4.98 -1.40 10.53
CA TYR A 170 -4.31 -0.62 11.57
C TYR A 170 -4.69 -1.09 12.99
N SER A 171 -5.98 -1.11 13.30
CA SER A 171 -6.43 -1.23 14.69
C SER A 171 -6.34 -2.65 15.22
N LEU A 172 -6.74 -3.66 14.42
CA LEU A 172 -6.83 -5.04 14.89
C LEU A 172 -5.45 -5.63 15.22
N PRO A 173 -4.44 -5.52 14.34
CA PRO A 173 -3.09 -5.98 14.66
C PRO A 173 -2.40 -5.12 15.71
N GLY A 174 -2.69 -3.82 15.76
CA GLY A 174 -2.20 -2.93 16.82
C GLY A 174 -2.68 -3.38 18.20
N TYR A 175 -3.97 -3.66 18.35
CA TYR A 175 -4.53 -4.17 19.59
C TYR A 175 -3.92 -5.52 19.99
N LEU A 176 -3.82 -6.47 19.06
CA LEU A 176 -3.22 -7.78 19.30
C LEU A 176 -1.74 -7.68 19.68
N ALA A 177 -1.04 -6.66 19.20
CA ALA A 177 0.34 -6.42 19.57
C ALA A 177 0.48 -6.00 21.03
N PHE A 178 -0.27 -4.97 21.43
CA PHE A 178 -0.16 -4.40 22.77
C PHE A 178 -0.57 -5.38 23.86
N ILE A 179 -1.64 -6.17 23.64
CA ILE A 179 -2.07 -7.16 24.63
C ILE A 179 -1.05 -8.30 24.83
N ASN A 180 -0.24 -8.59 23.81
CA ASN A 180 0.79 -9.63 23.87
C ASN A 180 2.20 -9.07 24.18
N ALA A 181 2.37 -7.76 24.24
CA ALA A 181 3.66 -7.12 24.46
C ALA A 181 4.24 -7.48 25.83
N ASP A 182 3.40 -7.45 26.88
CA ASP A 182 3.83 -7.77 28.25
C ASP A 182 4.12 -9.27 28.45
N SER A 183 3.51 -10.15 27.67
CA SER A 183 3.63 -11.61 27.84
C SER A 183 4.72 -12.24 26.99
N VAL A 184 4.87 -11.82 25.72
CA VAL A 184 5.81 -12.42 24.76
C VAL A 184 7.01 -11.50 24.46
N GLY A 185 6.94 -10.23 24.90
CA GLY A 185 7.93 -9.21 24.59
C GLY A 185 7.82 -8.70 23.15
N TRP A 186 8.43 -7.54 22.92
CA TRP A 186 8.33 -6.84 21.63
C TRP A 186 8.89 -7.62 20.44
N ASN A 187 10.00 -8.36 20.61
CA ASN A 187 10.54 -9.21 19.54
C ASN A 187 9.50 -10.26 19.09
N GLY A 188 8.83 -10.93 20.04
CA GLY A 188 7.78 -11.90 19.76
C GLY A 188 6.57 -11.28 19.07
N VAL A 189 6.18 -10.08 19.51
CA VAL A 189 5.12 -9.29 18.87
C VAL A 189 5.44 -8.97 17.41
N TYR A 190 6.69 -8.58 17.10
CA TYR A 190 7.12 -8.31 15.72
C TYR A 190 7.21 -9.58 14.85
N TYR A 191 7.57 -10.74 15.42
CA TYR A 191 7.43 -12.01 14.71
C TYR A 191 5.97 -12.35 14.41
N GLY A 192 5.05 -12.12 15.34
CA GLY A 192 3.61 -12.25 15.12
C GLY A 192 3.09 -11.32 14.01
N MET A 193 3.62 -10.09 13.95
CA MET A 193 3.31 -9.17 12.87
C MET A 193 3.86 -9.61 11.52
N ALA A 194 5.08 -10.14 11.48
CA ALA A 194 5.64 -10.70 10.25
C ALA A 194 4.72 -11.81 9.70
N PHE A 195 4.14 -12.63 10.58
CA PHE A 195 3.13 -13.61 10.19
C PHE A 195 1.86 -12.97 9.60
N ILE A 196 1.38 -11.85 10.16
CA ILE A 196 0.25 -11.09 9.59
C ILE A 196 0.61 -10.53 8.19
N VAL A 197 1.84 -10.03 7.98
CA VAL A 197 2.30 -9.60 6.65
C VAL A 197 2.21 -10.76 5.65
N ILE A 198 2.64 -11.97 6.05
CA ILE A 198 2.53 -13.15 5.20
C ILE A 198 1.07 -13.44 4.83
N ILE A 199 0.14 -13.35 5.77
CA ILE A 199 -1.30 -13.51 5.48
C ILE A 199 -1.77 -12.44 4.47
N LEU A 200 -1.38 -11.18 4.65
CA LEU A 200 -1.72 -10.09 3.72
C LEU A 200 -1.10 -10.32 2.32
N MET A 201 0.10 -10.88 2.24
CA MET A 201 0.72 -11.30 0.98
C MET A 201 -0.08 -12.40 0.29
N LEU A 202 -0.56 -13.39 1.03
CA LEU A 202 -1.43 -14.44 0.48
C LEU A 202 -2.73 -13.84 -0.07
N PHE A 203 -3.32 -12.85 0.60
CA PHE A 203 -4.48 -12.15 0.06
C PHE A 203 -4.16 -11.42 -1.25
N THR A 204 -3.02 -10.73 -1.36
CA THR A 204 -2.57 -10.11 -2.62
C THR A 204 -2.44 -11.13 -3.77
N LEU A 205 -2.00 -12.35 -3.46
CA LEU A 205 -1.91 -13.45 -4.42
C LEU A 205 -3.29 -14.03 -4.83
N LEU A 206 -4.31 -13.90 -3.98
CA LEU A 206 -5.68 -14.34 -4.26
C LEU A 206 -6.53 -13.26 -4.96
N VAL A 207 -6.20 -11.99 -4.78
CA VAL A 207 -6.85 -10.86 -5.47
C VAL A 207 -6.69 -11.06 -6.98
N GLY A 208 -7.80 -11.20 -7.71
CA GLY A 208 -7.77 -11.27 -9.17
C GLY A 208 -7.34 -9.91 -9.76
N GLU A 209 -6.44 -9.92 -10.75
CA GLU A 209 -6.06 -8.69 -11.43
C GLU A 209 -7.28 -8.11 -12.19
N PRO A 210 -7.59 -6.80 -12.03
CA PRO A 210 -8.67 -6.17 -12.77
C PRO A 210 -8.33 -6.18 -14.26
N LYS A 211 -9.20 -6.78 -15.07
CA LYS A 211 -9.10 -6.75 -16.53
C LYS A 211 -9.26 -5.30 -17.01
N THR A 212 -8.15 -4.60 -17.20
CA THR A 212 -8.11 -3.21 -17.69
C THR A 212 -7.60 -3.17 -19.13
N GLN A 213 -8.14 -2.26 -19.95
CA GLN A 213 -7.66 -1.98 -21.33
C GLN A 213 -6.36 -1.17 -21.35
N ARG A 214 -5.62 -1.11 -20.24
CA ARG A 214 -4.45 -0.24 -20.07
C ARG A 214 -3.27 -0.61 -20.96
N GLU A 215 -3.06 -1.88 -21.26
CA GLU A 215 -2.02 -2.29 -22.20
C GLU A 215 -2.27 -1.74 -23.61
N GLN A 216 -3.54 -1.65 -24.04
CA GLN A 216 -3.92 -1.07 -25.32
C GLN A 216 -3.66 0.44 -25.31
N LEU A 217 -4.14 1.16 -24.30
CA LEU A 217 -3.94 2.61 -24.17
C LEU A 217 -2.47 3.01 -24.01
N GLN A 218 -1.66 2.24 -23.28
CA GLN A 218 -0.22 2.47 -23.16
C GLN A 218 0.50 2.22 -24.49
N SER A 219 0.11 1.19 -25.25
CA SER A 219 0.69 0.93 -26.57
C SER A 219 0.38 2.03 -27.58
N GLU A 220 -0.83 2.62 -27.52
CA GLU A 220 -1.22 3.77 -28.34
C GLU A 220 -0.47 5.05 -27.94
N ALA A 221 -0.32 5.31 -26.64
CA ALA A 221 0.43 6.47 -26.14
C ALA A 221 1.94 6.37 -26.45
N GLU A 222 2.53 5.17 -26.32
CA GLU A 222 3.91 4.92 -26.71
C GLU A 222 4.12 5.08 -28.21
N GLN A 223 3.18 4.65 -29.06
CA GLN A 223 3.25 4.86 -30.51
C GLN A 223 3.16 6.35 -30.87
N ARG A 224 2.23 7.09 -30.24
CA ARG A 224 2.02 8.53 -30.46
C ARG A 224 3.25 9.37 -30.09
N HIS A 225 3.94 9.03 -29.00
CA HIS A 225 5.15 9.73 -28.57
C HIS A 225 6.43 9.28 -29.30
N LYS A 226 6.44 8.07 -29.87
CA LYS A 226 7.54 7.59 -30.72
C LYS A 226 7.69 8.41 -31.99
N GLU A 227 6.59 8.95 -32.52
CA GLU A 227 6.56 9.81 -33.70
C GLU A 227 7.16 11.21 -33.44
N VAL A 228 7.21 11.67 -32.18
CA VAL A 228 7.59 13.05 -31.84
C VAL A 228 9.04 13.19 -31.35
N VAL A 229 9.59 12.21 -30.61
CA VAL A 229 10.82 12.43 -29.81
C VAL A 229 12.04 11.65 -30.33
N GLY A 230 11.88 10.71 -31.28
CA GLY A 230 12.99 10.01 -31.94
C GLY A 230 13.86 9.08 -31.08
N SER A 231 13.81 9.17 -29.73
CA SER A 231 14.53 8.29 -28.80
C SER A 231 13.62 7.80 -27.66
N LYS A 232 13.56 6.47 -27.50
CA LYS A 232 12.69 5.76 -26.55
C LYS A 232 12.95 6.13 -25.09
N LEU A 233 14.20 6.43 -24.73
CA LEU A 233 14.62 6.72 -23.35
C LEU A 233 14.29 8.15 -22.92
N VAL A 234 14.50 9.12 -23.81
CA VAL A 234 14.19 10.54 -23.54
C VAL A 234 12.68 10.76 -23.53
N ALA A 235 11.96 10.14 -24.46
CA ALA A 235 10.50 10.12 -24.45
C ALA A 235 9.96 9.49 -23.16
N TRP A 236 10.51 8.34 -22.75
CA TRP A 236 10.10 7.71 -21.49
C TRP A 236 10.38 8.61 -20.29
N PHE A 237 11.54 9.25 -20.19
CA PHE A 237 11.87 10.11 -19.05
C PHE A 237 11.01 11.38 -18.99
N THR A 238 10.86 12.12 -20.10
CA THR A 238 10.07 13.35 -20.15
C THR A 238 8.61 13.09 -19.85
N VAL A 239 8.04 12.04 -20.44
CA VAL A 239 6.62 11.68 -20.27
C VAL A 239 6.40 11.12 -18.85
N THR A 240 7.38 10.44 -18.24
CA THR A 240 7.24 9.82 -16.91
C THR A 240 7.42 10.80 -15.77
N VAL A 241 8.36 11.75 -15.89
CA VAL A 241 8.76 12.62 -14.77
C VAL A 241 8.20 14.03 -14.91
N VAL A 242 7.98 14.52 -16.13
CA VAL A 242 7.66 15.94 -16.37
C VAL A 242 6.17 16.15 -16.68
N GLU A 243 5.60 15.30 -17.53
CA GLU A 243 4.20 15.43 -17.98
C GLU A 243 3.15 15.38 -16.84
N PRO A 244 3.27 14.53 -15.80
CA PRO A 244 2.29 14.47 -14.71
C PRO A 244 2.21 15.72 -13.83
N PHE A 245 3.16 16.65 -13.96
CA PHE A 245 3.21 17.91 -13.22
C PHE A 245 2.90 19.14 -14.09
N LEU A 246 2.67 18.93 -15.39
CA LEU A 246 2.34 19.99 -16.36
C LEU A 246 0.83 20.09 -16.65
N ASP A 247 0.06 19.03 -16.35
CA ASP A 247 -1.42 19.00 -16.36
C ASP A 247 -2.02 19.44 -15.01
#